data_AF-A0A374UM23-F1
#
_entry.id   AF-A0A374UM23-F1
#
_cell.length_a   1.000
_cell.length_b   1.000
_cell.length_c   1.000
_cell.angle_alpha   90.00
_cell.angle_beta   90.00
_cell.angle_gamma   90.00
#
_symmetry.space_group_name_H-M   'P 1'
#
loop_
_entity.id
_entity.type
_entity.pdbx_description
1 polymer ?
#
loop_
_entity_poly.entity_id
_entity_poly.type
_entity_poly.pdbx_seq_one_letter_code
_entity_poly.pdbx_strand_id
1 'polypeptide(L)' 'MEKNALAKKTCFSNYHISNIENGYSVLGIETFAKICNALNITPDYLLLGTLKINNIPQNIVNKLNH' A
#
# COMPACT_ATOMS: atom_id res chain seq x y z
N MET A 1 -15.08 7.39 -0.48
CA MET A 1 -15.33 5.96 -0.22
C MET A 1 -15.56 5.83 1.27
N GLU A 2 -16.76 5.48 1.71
CA GLU A 2 -17.05 5.31 3.14
C GLU A 2 -16.14 4.20 3.69
N LYS A 3 -15.52 4.38 4.86
CA LYS A 3 -14.55 3.43 5.48
C LYS A 3 -15.10 2.00 5.56
N ASN A 4 -16.43 1.89 5.71
CA ASN A 4 -17.22 0.67 5.64
C ASN A 4 -17.07 -0.10 4.31
N ALA A 5 -16.85 0.56 3.18
CA ALA A 5 -16.78 -0.08 1.88
C ALA A 5 -15.49 -0.89 1.70
N LEU A 6 -14.35 -0.40 2.22
CA LEU A 6 -13.08 -1.14 2.14
C LEU A 6 -13.10 -2.35 3.07
N ALA A 7 -13.53 -2.16 4.32
CA ALA A 7 -13.70 -3.23 5.30
C ALA A 7 -14.57 -4.38 4.77
N LYS A 8 -15.70 -4.05 4.13
CA LYS A 8 -16.60 -5.04 3.51
C LYS A 8 -15.93 -5.80 2.37
N LYS A 9 -15.15 -5.13 1.51
CA LYS A 9 -14.48 -5.75 0.37
C LYS A 9 -13.28 -6.63 0.77
N THR A 10 -12.61 -6.32 1.89
CA THR A 10 -11.43 -7.06 2.35
C THR A 10 -11.74 -8.10 3.43
N CYS A 11 -13.00 -8.18 3.88
CA CYS A 11 -13.42 -8.96 5.05
C CYS A 11 -12.65 -8.59 6.34
N PHE A 12 -12.24 -7.32 6.47
CA PHE A 12 -11.59 -6.82 7.68
C PHE A 12 -12.56 -6.01 8.52
N SER A 13 -12.31 -5.93 9.83
CA SER A 13 -13.07 -5.02 10.69
C SER A 13 -12.68 -3.58 10.40
N ASN A 14 -13.61 -2.64 10.63
CA ASN A 14 -13.32 -1.21 10.55
C ASN A 14 -12.17 -0.80 11.48
N TYR A 15 -12.05 -1.44 12.63
CA TYR A 15 -10.94 -1.24 13.56
C TYR A 15 -9.60 -1.64 12.94
N HIS A 16 -9.55 -2.81 12.29
CA HIS A 16 -8.33 -3.29 11.62
C HIS A 16 -7.92 -2.36 10.47
N ILE A 17 -8.87 -1.94 9.61
CA ILE A 17 -8.60 -0.95 8.56
C ILE A 17 -8.10 0.37 9.16
N SER A 18 -8.72 0.83 10.24
CA SER A 18 -8.30 2.07 10.91
C SER A 18 -6.87 1.98 11.45
N ASN A 19 -6.48 0.87 12.06
CA ASN A 19 -5.10 0.71 12.54
C ASN A 19 -4.10 0.69 11.39
N ILE A 20 -4.44 0.12 10.24
CA ILE A 20 -3.60 0.14 9.04
C ILE A 20 -3.44 1.57 8.52
N GLU A 21 -4.55 2.31 8.36
CA GLU A 21 -4.52 3.70 7.86
C GLU A 21 -3.70 4.65 8.76
N ASN A 22 -3.69 4.39 10.07
CA ASN A 22 -2.93 5.19 11.04
C ASN A 22 -1.51 4.65 11.30
N GLY A 23 -1.09 3.56 10.65
CA GLY A 23 0.23 2.95 10.85
C GLY A 23 0.43 2.24 12.20
N TYR A 24 -0.65 1.92 12.93
CA TYR A 24 -0.61 1.19 14.20
C TYR A 24 -0.55 -0.34 14.04
N SER A 25 -0.70 -0.86 12.82
CA SER A 25 -0.60 -2.30 12.55
C SER A 25 0.45 -2.58 11.49
N VAL A 26 1.27 -3.60 11.75
CA VAL A 26 2.20 -4.14 10.75
C VAL A 26 1.38 -4.74 9.62
N LEU A 27 1.59 -4.22 8.42
CA LEU A 27 0.89 -4.68 7.23
C LEU A 27 1.62 -5.88 6.62
N GLY A 28 1.05 -7.08 6.77
CA GLY A 28 1.54 -8.27 6.09
C GLY A 28 1.26 -8.26 4.58
N ILE A 29 2.04 -9.02 3.80
CA ILE A 29 1.95 -9.07 2.33
C ILE A 29 0.55 -9.52 1.85
N GLU A 30 -0.08 -10.47 2.56
CA GLU A 30 -1.42 -10.97 2.22
C GLU A 30 -2.50 -9.90 2.45
N THR A 31 -2.42 -9.19 3.58
CA THR A 31 -3.32 -8.09 3.92
C THR A 31 -3.17 -6.96 2.91
N PHE A 32 -1.93 -6.65 2.53
CA PHE A 32 -1.63 -5.67 1.49
C PHE A 32 -2.22 -6.05 0.13
N ALA A 33 -2.05 -7.31 -0.31
CA ALA A 33 -2.61 -7.80 -1.57
C ALA A 33 -4.16 -7.74 -1.57
N LYS A 34 -4.80 -8.11 -0.45
CA LYS A 34 -6.27 -8.01 -0.28
C LYS A 34 -6.77 -6.57 -0.43
N ILE A 35 -6.06 -5.61 0.15
CA ILE A 35 -6.38 -4.18 0.03
C ILE A 35 -6.24 -3.72 -1.42
N CYS A 36 -5.14 -4.07 -2.11
CA CYS A 36 -4.93 -3.73 -3.51
C CYS A 36 -6.06 -4.28 -4.40
N ASN A 37 -6.43 -5.55 -4.21
CA ASN A 37 -7.54 -6.17 -4.92
C ASN A 37 -8.89 -5.48 -4.64
N ALA A 38 -9.18 -5.13 -3.38
CA ALA A 38 -10.43 -4.46 -3.01
C ALA A 38 -10.55 -3.04 -3.59
N LEU A 39 -9.41 -2.36 -3.75
CA LEU A 39 -9.31 -1.03 -4.37
C LEU A 39 -9.19 -1.09 -5.90
N ASN A 40 -9.01 -2.28 -6.47
CA ASN A 40 -8.75 -2.50 -7.90
C ASN A 40 -7.55 -1.68 -8.41
N ILE A 41 -6.47 -1.69 -7.62
CA ILE A 41 -5.20 -1.04 -7.93
C ILE A 41 -4.08 -2.08 -7.89
N THR A 42 -2.96 -1.75 -8.50
CA THR A 42 -1.75 -2.56 -8.40
C THR A 42 -0.92 -2.17 -7.16
N PRO A 43 -0.16 -3.11 -6.57
CA PRO A 43 0.64 -2.84 -5.38
C PRO A 43 1.63 -1.68 -5.51
N ASP A 44 2.20 -1.48 -6.71
CA ASP A 44 3.14 -0.39 -7.00
C ASP A 44 2.50 0.99 -6.80
N TYR A 45 1.19 1.15 -7.00
CA TYR A 45 0.49 2.42 -6.76
C TYR A 45 0.62 2.90 -5.30
N LEU A 46 0.45 1.99 -4.34
CA LEU A 46 0.58 2.33 -2.92
C LEU A 46 2.05 2.42 -2.48
N LEU A 47 2.91 1.55 -3.01
CA LEU A 47 4.33 1.54 -2.67
C LEU A 47 5.06 2.77 -3.21
N LEU A 48 4.69 3.25 -4.39
CA LEU A 48 5.32 4.43 -5.01
C LEU A 48 5.15 5.68 -4.14
N GLY A 49 4.02 5.83 -3.44
CA GLY A 49 3.82 6.90 -2.47
C GLY A 49 4.72 6.82 -1.22
N THR A 50 5.29 5.65 -0.94
CA THR A 50 6.26 5.43 0.14
C THR A 50 7.72 5.53 -0.30
N LEU A 51 7.97 5.50 -1.62
CA LEU A 51 9.32 5.61 -2.16
C LEU A 51 9.85 7.02 -1.92
N LYS A 52 10.85 7.12 -1.04
CA LYS A 52 11.67 8.33 -0.89
C LYS A 52 12.58 8.41 -2.12
N ILE A 53 12.11 9.08 -3.17
CA ILE A 53 12.83 9.27 -4.45
C ILE A 53 14.26 9.82 -4.21
N ASN A 54 14.43 10.59 -3.14
CA ASN A 54 15.69 11.21 -2.73
C ASN A 54 16.75 10.21 -2.23
N ASN A 55 16.39 8.95 -2.00
CA ASN A 55 17.26 7.88 -1.49
C ASN A 55 17.46 6.73 -2.50
N ILE A 56 17.11 6.94 -3.77
CA ILE A 56 17.36 5.93 -4.81
C ILE A 56 18.88 5.85 -5.04
N PRO A 57 19.49 4.65 -4.92
CA PRO A 57 20.91 4.47 -5.20
C PRO A 57 21.30 4.96 -6.60
N GLN A 58 22.36 5.76 -6.71
CA GLN A 58 22.81 6.36 -7.97
C GLN A 58 23.09 5.33 -9.07
N ASN A 59 23.50 4.11 -8.70
CA ASN A 59 23.72 3.02 -9.65
C ASN A 59 22.43 2.54 -10.34
N ILE A 60 21.27 2.67 -9.70
CA ILE A 60 19.98 2.38 -10.32
C ILE A 60 19.62 3.50 -11.29
N VAL A 61 19.80 4.76 -10.91
CA VAL A 61 19.55 5.94 -11.77
C VAL A 61 20.39 5.87 -13.04
N ASN A 62 21.68 5.56 -12.91
CA ASN A 62 22.59 5.48 -14.05
C ASN A 62 22.20 4.37 -15.04
N LYS A 63 21.59 3.28 -14.59
CA LYS A 63 21.11 2.18 -15.45
C LYS A 63 19.82 2.49 -16.19
N LEU A 64 19.04 3.49 -15.75
CA LEU A 64 17.79 3.90 -16.40
C LEU A 64 18.01 5.00 -17.45
N ASN A 65 19.12 5.73 -17.37
CA ASN A 65 19.47 6.83 -18.26
C ASN A 65 20.36 6.40 -19.45
N HIS A 66 20.46 5.10 -19.72
CA HIS A 66 21.27 4.50 -20.77
C HIS A 66 20.45 3.45 -21.52
#